data_AF-A0A368V779-F1
#
_entry.id   AF-A0A368V779-F1
#
_cell.length_a   1.000
_cell.length_b   1.000
_cell.length_c   1.000
_cell.angle_alpha   90.00
_cell.angle_beta   90.00
_cell.angle_gamma   90.00
#
_symmetry.space_group_name_H-M   'P 1'
#
loop_
_entity.id
_entity.type
_entity.pdbx_description
1 polymer ?
#
loop_
_entity_poly.entity_id
_entity_poly.type
_entity_poly.pdbx_seq_one_letter_code
_entity_poly.pdbx_strand_id
1 'polypeptide(L)'
;MAILKALVVDDASFVRDLVKRTVRQRFPVIETTDAQNGRRAQSLMSRTSFDLVLCDWEMPEMSGLELLQWMRQQPQYQKVPFIMITSRGDKDHVIEAVKEGVSEYLGKPFSPDGLSKKIIKVMGRRLKDAMDRSGKSLEGPAEAFKESAALLTQKREAPASRPETSKPEPVADNPLLNAGSAKAATGKPQTRGVMSMASVRFSDSTLKSVVKDINLTEVRVIAKRDQEFPGILDQAVVDIDMGDGQMARLNGYVHQLQAVDKRQDTDFVSVTIRFVDEDPKKLEDLSRFVARFRASNR
;
A
#
# COMPACT_ATOMS: atom_id res chain seq x y z
N MET A 1 16.89 -31.46 13.26
CA MET A 1 16.86 -30.31 14.20
C MET A 1 16.74 -29.03 13.40
N ALA A 2 16.07 -28.00 13.92
CA ALA A 2 16.13 -26.66 13.33
C ALA A 2 17.57 -26.14 13.44
N ILE A 3 18.05 -25.46 12.40
CA ILE A 3 19.46 -25.07 12.26
C ILE A 3 19.63 -23.56 12.50
N LEU A 4 18.58 -22.79 12.23
CA LEU A 4 18.55 -21.34 12.41
C LEU A 4 17.51 -20.96 13.46
N LYS A 5 17.75 -19.87 14.18
CA LYS A 5 16.82 -19.32 15.17
C LYS A 5 16.37 -17.93 14.78
N ALA A 6 15.06 -17.69 14.81
CA ALA A 6 14.47 -16.37 14.58
C ALA A 6 13.73 -15.88 15.82
N LEU A 7 13.90 -14.60 16.14
CA LEU A 7 13.14 -13.92 17.18
C LEU A 7 12.03 -13.07 16.55
N VAL A 8 10.80 -13.24 17.03
CA VAL A 8 9.63 -12.46 16.63
C VAL A 8 9.23 -11.55 17.78
N VAL A 9 9.23 -10.24 17.56
CA VAL A 9 8.92 -9.25 18.60
C VAL A 9 7.77 -8.37 18.11
N ASP A 10 6.65 -8.40 18.82
CA ASP A 10 5.46 -7.60 18.52
C ASP A 10 4.59 -7.60 19.78
N ASP A 11 3.87 -6.53 20.10
CA ASP A 11 3.02 -6.49 21.29
C ASP A 11 1.69 -7.25 21.07
N ALA A 12 1.21 -7.28 19.83
CA ALA A 12 0.01 -8.01 19.44
C ALA A 12 0.29 -9.52 19.25
N SER A 13 -0.32 -10.35 20.10
CA SER A 13 -0.20 -11.81 20.04
C SER A 13 -0.60 -12.40 18.69
N PHE A 14 -1.66 -11.88 18.08
CA PHE A 14 -2.14 -12.30 16.76
C PHE A 14 -1.07 -12.12 15.67
N VAL A 15 -0.34 -11.01 15.68
CA VAL A 15 0.73 -10.76 14.70
C VAL A 15 1.89 -11.71 14.93
N ARG A 16 2.30 -11.92 16.19
CA ARG A 16 3.34 -12.91 16.53
C ARG A 16 2.98 -14.30 16.02
N ASP A 17 1.73 -14.72 16.20
CA ASP A 17 1.27 -16.05 15.77
C ASP A 17 1.21 -16.18 14.24
N LEU A 18 0.77 -15.13 13.53
CA LEU A 18 0.80 -15.09 12.07
C LEU A 18 2.23 -15.20 11.51
N VAL A 19 3.16 -14.44 12.07
CA VAL A 19 4.58 -14.46 11.67
C VAL A 19 5.18 -15.83 11.95
N LYS A 20 5.03 -16.35 13.18
CA LYS A 20 5.53 -17.68 13.56
C LYS A 20 4.99 -18.78 12.65
N ARG A 21 3.68 -18.76 12.36
CA ARG A 21 3.04 -19.74 11.48
C ARG A 21 3.62 -19.68 10.07
N THR A 22 3.76 -18.47 9.52
CA THR A 22 4.33 -18.25 8.18
C THR A 22 5.76 -18.76 8.10
N VAL A 23 6.59 -18.44 9.09
CA VAL A 23 8.00 -18.86 9.13
C VAL A 23 8.11 -20.37 9.23
N ARG A 24 7.35 -21.03 10.13
CA ARG A 24 7.41 -22.50 10.28
C ARG A 24 6.96 -23.24 9.03
N GLN A 25 5.92 -22.74 8.35
CA GLN A 25 5.38 -23.37 7.15
C GLN A 25 6.34 -23.28 5.96
N ARG A 26 7.01 -22.14 5.79
CA ARG A 26 7.83 -21.87 4.60
C ARG A 26 9.33 -22.11 4.81
N PHE A 27 9.80 -22.08 6.05
CA PHE A 27 11.20 -22.24 6.40
C PHE A 27 11.35 -23.26 7.55
N PRO A 28 11.19 -24.57 7.29
CA PRO A 28 11.21 -25.61 8.32
C PRO A 28 12.57 -25.77 9.03
N VAL A 29 13.61 -25.09 8.53
CA VAL A 29 14.94 -25.03 9.15
C VAL A 29 15.08 -23.91 10.18
N ILE A 30 14.09 -23.02 10.30
CA ILE A 30 14.06 -21.92 11.27
C ILE A 30 13.16 -22.28 12.46
N GLU A 31 13.74 -22.25 13.66
CA GLU A 31 13.01 -22.26 14.92
C GLU A 31 12.62 -20.82 15.31
N THR A 32 11.38 -20.62 15.76
CA THR A 32 10.88 -19.29 16.13
C THR A 32 10.66 -19.18 17.64
N THR A 33 11.24 -18.14 18.23
CA THR A 33 10.97 -17.69 19.61
C THR A 33 10.26 -16.34 19.54
N ASP A 34 9.39 -16.03 20.49
CA ASP A 34 8.68 -14.75 20.51
C ASP A 34 8.80 -13.94 21.80
N ALA A 35 8.66 -12.63 21.67
CA ALA A 35 8.69 -11.65 22.74
C ALA A 35 7.61 -10.58 22.53
N GLN A 36 7.04 -10.10 23.63
CA GLN A 36 5.93 -9.13 23.61
C GLN A 36 6.38 -7.66 23.52
N ASN A 37 7.67 -7.37 23.71
CA ASN A 37 8.23 -6.02 23.67
C ASN A 37 9.77 -6.07 23.51
N GLY A 38 10.38 -4.91 23.27
CA GLY A 38 11.82 -4.79 23.10
C GLY A 38 12.65 -5.23 24.32
N ARG A 39 12.21 -4.94 25.56
CA ARG A 39 12.95 -5.38 26.76
C ARG A 39 13.02 -6.89 26.90
N ARG A 40 11.90 -7.58 26.67
CA ARG A 40 11.86 -9.04 26.72
C ARG A 40 12.68 -9.64 25.60
N ALA A 41 12.69 -9.03 24.42
CA ALA A 41 13.57 -9.39 23.32
C ALA A 41 15.05 -9.27 23.70
N GLN A 42 15.48 -8.15 24.31
CA GLN A 42 16.84 -7.98 24.81
C GLN A 42 17.23 -9.09 25.79
N SER A 43 16.38 -9.36 26.78
CA SER A 43 16.64 -10.40 27.80
C SER A 43 16.83 -11.78 27.16
N LEU A 44 16.04 -12.11 26.13
CA LEU A 44 16.20 -13.35 25.36
C LEU A 44 17.50 -13.34 24.54
N MET A 45 17.80 -12.24 23.87
CA MET A 45 19.02 -12.06 23.08
C MET A 45 20.30 -12.14 23.92
N SER A 46 20.24 -11.82 25.22
CA SER A 46 21.38 -12.00 26.14
C SER A 46 21.62 -13.46 26.52
N ARG A 47 20.60 -14.33 26.43
CA ARG A 47 20.67 -15.74 26.84
C ARG A 47 20.80 -16.70 25.66
N THR A 48 20.36 -16.28 24.47
CA THR A 48 20.27 -17.12 23.29
C THR A 48 20.62 -16.31 22.06
N SER A 49 21.44 -16.88 21.17
CA SER A 49 21.74 -16.27 19.88
C SER A 49 20.61 -16.48 18.88
N PHE A 50 20.38 -15.46 18.06
CA PHE A 50 19.40 -15.47 16.98
C PHE A 50 20.06 -15.11 15.66
N ASP A 51 19.64 -15.78 14.59
CA ASP A 51 20.12 -15.58 13.23
C ASP A 51 19.29 -14.58 12.44
N LEU A 52 18.07 -14.29 12.90
CA LEU A 52 17.12 -13.35 12.30
C LEU A 52 16.25 -12.72 13.40
N VAL A 53 15.98 -11.42 13.27
CA VAL A 53 15.01 -10.71 14.11
C VAL A 53 13.92 -10.12 13.24
N LEU A 54 12.67 -10.39 13.59
CA LEU A 54 11.46 -9.81 13.01
C LEU A 54 10.81 -8.98 14.11
N CYS A 55 10.81 -7.66 14.00
CA CYS A 55 10.40 -6.79 15.09
C CYS A 55 9.40 -5.74 14.64
N ASP A 56 8.34 -5.52 15.42
CA ASP A 56 7.46 -4.37 15.25
C ASP A 56 8.17 -3.07 15.62
N TRP A 57 7.78 -1.98 14.97
CA TRP A 57 8.28 -0.64 15.28
C TRP A 57 7.69 -0.14 16.60
N GLU A 58 6.36 -0.17 16.69
CA GLU A 58 5.61 0.44 17.78
C GLU A 58 5.33 -0.61 18.86
N MET A 59 6.07 -0.53 19.95
CA MET A 59 5.88 -1.42 21.09
C MET A 59 5.97 -0.64 22.39
N PRO A 60 5.23 -1.03 23.43
CA PRO A 60 5.35 -0.44 24.75
C PRO A 60 6.73 -0.74 25.36
N GLU A 61 7.15 0.11 26.29
CA GLU A 61 8.43 0.08 27.03
C GLU A 61 9.70 0.32 26.20
N MET A 62 9.81 -0.30 25.03
CA MET A 62 10.95 -0.22 24.14
C MET A 62 10.50 -0.48 22.70
N SER A 63 10.70 0.50 21.83
CA SER A 63 10.39 0.45 20.41
C SER A 63 11.33 -0.49 19.64
N GLY A 64 10.92 -0.89 18.44
CA GLY A 64 11.76 -1.68 17.55
C GLY A 64 13.03 -0.95 17.12
N LEU A 65 12.98 0.38 16.99
CA LEU A 65 14.14 1.21 16.65
C LEU A 65 15.18 1.20 17.78
N GLU A 66 14.74 1.42 19.03
CA GLU A 66 15.64 1.35 20.18
C GLU A 66 16.25 -0.06 20.32
N LEU A 67 15.47 -1.10 20.02
CA LEU A 67 15.96 -2.49 20.03
C LEU A 67 17.05 -2.70 18.97
N LEU A 68 16.83 -2.18 17.76
CA LEU A 68 17.81 -2.23 16.68
C LEU A 68 19.10 -1.49 17.06
N GLN A 69 18.99 -0.27 17.60
CA GLN A 69 20.15 0.51 18.05
C GLN A 69 20.96 -0.24 19.11
N TRP A 70 20.29 -0.77 20.13
CA TRP A 70 20.95 -1.60 21.14
C TRP A 70 21.62 -2.82 20.53
N MET A 71 20.94 -3.50 19.60
CA MET A 71 21.44 -4.70 18.93
C MET A 71 22.69 -4.41 18.10
N ARG A 72 22.78 -3.25 17.45
CA ARG A 72 23.97 -2.83 16.68
C ARG A 72 25.16 -2.50 17.56
N GLN A 73 24.93 -2.13 18.82
CA GLN A 73 26.01 -1.97 19.80
C GLN A 73 26.56 -3.31 20.31
N GLN A 74 25.83 -4.42 20.13
CA GLN A 74 26.29 -5.76 20.55
C GLN A 74 27.15 -6.42 19.47
N PRO A 75 28.42 -6.77 19.73
CA PRO A 75 29.33 -7.37 18.73
C PRO A 75 28.76 -8.61 18.05
N GLN A 76 28.05 -9.46 18.80
CA GLN A 76 27.45 -10.70 18.30
C GLN A 76 26.24 -10.47 17.37
N TYR A 77 25.63 -9.29 17.39
CA TYR A 77 24.42 -8.99 16.62
C TYR A 77 24.60 -7.94 15.51
N GLN A 78 25.78 -7.34 15.38
CA GLN A 78 26.06 -6.33 14.35
C GLN A 78 25.66 -6.75 12.93
N LYS A 79 25.90 -8.03 12.58
CA LYS A 79 25.61 -8.59 11.25
C LYS A 79 24.37 -9.48 11.21
N VAL A 80 23.59 -9.51 12.28
CA VAL A 80 22.36 -10.30 12.31
C VAL A 80 21.26 -9.53 11.59
N PRO A 81 20.62 -10.14 10.58
CA PRO A 81 19.52 -9.54 9.86
C PRO A 81 18.37 -9.13 10.77
N PHE A 82 17.90 -7.90 10.58
CA PHE A 82 16.79 -7.32 11.31
C PHE A 82 15.77 -6.83 10.30
N ILE A 83 14.58 -7.42 10.30
CA ILE A 83 13.44 -6.98 9.50
C ILE A 83 12.50 -6.20 10.42
N MET A 84 12.32 -4.93 10.09
CA MET A 84 11.36 -4.08 10.76
C MET A 84 9.96 -4.28 10.17
N ILE A 85 8.98 -4.52 11.00
CA ILE A 85 7.56 -4.61 10.65
C ILE A 85 6.90 -3.34 11.18
N THR A 86 6.09 -2.64 10.40
CA THR A 86 5.52 -1.35 10.85
C THR A 86 4.17 -1.05 10.21
N SER A 87 3.25 -0.46 10.97
CA SER A 87 2.00 0.12 10.45
C SER A 87 2.19 1.51 9.84
N ARG A 88 3.35 2.14 10.04
CA ARG A 88 3.67 3.48 9.51
C ARG A 88 4.23 3.35 8.10
N GLY A 89 3.55 3.97 7.14
CA GLY A 89 3.95 3.99 5.72
C GLY A 89 4.89 5.14 5.34
N ASP A 90 5.32 5.95 6.30
CA ASP A 90 6.02 7.21 6.04
C ASP A 90 7.51 6.99 5.75
N LYS A 91 7.99 7.54 4.63
CA LYS A 91 9.36 7.39 4.12
C LYS A 91 10.43 7.87 5.10
N ASP A 92 10.13 8.83 5.97
CA ASP A 92 11.10 9.42 6.89
C ASP A 92 11.60 8.43 7.95
N HIS A 93 10.71 7.57 8.46
CA HIS A 93 11.08 6.52 9.43
C HIS A 93 11.88 5.39 8.77
N VAL A 94 11.68 5.17 7.46
CA VAL A 94 12.50 4.21 6.68
C VAL A 94 13.94 4.72 6.58
N ILE A 95 14.15 6.02 6.40
CA ILE A 95 15.49 6.62 6.33
C ILE A 95 16.22 6.45 7.66
N GLU A 96 15.54 6.65 8.79
CA GLU A 96 16.14 6.47 10.12
C GLU A 96 16.54 5.02 10.38
N ALA A 97 15.66 4.05 10.10
CA ALA A 97 16.00 2.64 10.27
C ALA A 97 17.10 2.16 9.32
N VAL A 98 17.16 2.69 8.08
CA VAL A 98 18.26 2.40 7.15
C VAL A 98 19.60 2.92 7.68
N LYS A 99 19.62 4.11 8.30
CA LYS A 99 20.84 4.65 8.95
C LYS A 99 21.31 3.76 10.10
N GLU A 100 20.38 3.20 10.86
CA GLU A 100 20.67 2.26 11.97
C GLU A 100 20.96 0.83 11.49
N GLY A 101 21.03 0.60 10.17
CA GLY A 101 21.41 -0.69 9.61
C GLY A 101 20.31 -1.75 9.68
N VAL A 102 19.04 -1.37 9.56
CA VAL A 102 17.95 -2.32 9.30
C VAL A 102 18.24 -3.08 8.01
N SER A 103 17.95 -4.39 7.99
CA SER A 103 18.21 -5.20 6.79
C SER A 103 17.09 -5.06 5.76
N GLU A 104 15.85 -4.93 6.23
CA GLU A 104 14.69 -4.76 5.39
C GLU A 104 13.48 -4.24 6.19
N TYR A 105 12.49 -3.69 5.50
CA TYR A 105 11.22 -3.26 6.12
C TYR A 105 10.03 -4.02 5.52
N LEU A 106 8.96 -4.14 6.31
CA LEU A 106 7.69 -4.74 5.93
C LEU A 106 6.53 -3.92 6.51
N GLY A 107 5.68 -3.36 5.63
CA GLY A 107 4.49 -2.61 6.06
C GLY A 107 3.36 -3.53 6.51
N LYS A 108 2.63 -3.17 7.58
CA LYS A 108 1.35 -3.75 7.98
C LYS A 108 0.21 -3.03 7.24
N PRO A 109 -0.82 -3.74 6.76
CA PRO A 109 -0.96 -5.19 6.75
C PRO A 109 -0.02 -5.86 5.73
N PHE A 110 0.53 -7.04 6.06
CA PHE A 110 1.40 -7.81 5.17
C PHE A 110 0.80 -9.18 4.83
N SER A 111 1.13 -9.68 3.64
CA SER A 111 0.82 -11.06 3.24
C SER A 111 1.93 -12.02 3.68
N PRO A 112 1.60 -13.32 3.88
CA PRO A 112 2.61 -14.36 4.12
C PRO A 112 3.69 -14.41 3.03
N ASP A 113 3.31 -14.17 1.76
CA ASP A 113 4.25 -14.06 0.64
C ASP A 113 5.19 -12.87 0.76
N GLY A 114 4.66 -11.70 1.15
CA GLY A 114 5.46 -10.50 1.37
C GLY A 114 6.53 -10.72 2.42
N LEU A 115 6.15 -11.26 3.59
CA LEU A 115 7.09 -11.61 4.66
C LEU A 115 8.17 -12.60 4.17
N SER A 116 7.76 -13.64 3.45
CA SER A 116 8.67 -14.68 2.97
C SER A 116 9.69 -14.14 1.97
N LYS A 117 9.27 -13.27 1.05
CA LYS A 117 10.17 -12.61 0.11
C LYS A 117 11.23 -11.79 0.84
N LYS A 118 10.85 -11.03 1.88
CA LYS A 118 11.82 -10.26 2.69
C LYS A 118 12.80 -11.17 3.44
N ILE A 119 12.31 -12.26 4.03
CA ILE A 119 13.17 -13.25 4.73
C ILE A 119 14.17 -13.89 3.74
N ILE A 120 13.71 -14.34 2.57
CA ILE A 120 14.59 -14.92 1.54
C ILE A 120 15.65 -13.90 1.08
N LYS A 121 15.25 -12.63 0.90
CA LYS A 121 16.18 -11.57 0.50
C LYS A 121 17.33 -11.40 1.49
N VAL A 122 17.05 -11.41 2.81
CA VAL A 122 18.08 -11.16 3.83
C VAL A 122 18.79 -12.43 4.33
N MET A 123 18.12 -13.59 4.27
CA MET A 123 18.66 -14.86 4.77
C MET A 123 19.10 -15.82 3.65
N GLY A 124 18.96 -15.48 2.37
CA GLY A 124 19.06 -16.43 1.24
C GLY A 124 20.27 -17.35 1.26
N ARG A 125 21.48 -16.82 1.52
CA ARG A 125 22.69 -17.66 1.64
C ARG A 125 22.63 -18.57 2.87
N ARG A 126 22.31 -18.02 4.05
CA ARG A 126 22.21 -18.78 5.31
C ARG A 126 21.14 -19.88 5.25
N LEU A 127 20.03 -19.60 4.57
CA LEU A 127 18.96 -20.57 4.34
C LEU A 127 19.44 -21.69 3.43
N LYS A 128 20.07 -21.37 2.30
CA LYS A 128 20.65 -22.38 1.41
C LYS A 128 21.64 -23.27 2.16
N ASP A 129 22.58 -22.68 2.89
CA ASP A 129 23.57 -23.42 3.67
C ASP A 129 22.94 -24.29 4.77
N ALA A 130 21.87 -23.82 5.41
CA ALA A 130 21.13 -24.59 6.42
C ALA A 130 20.33 -25.75 5.79
N MET A 131 19.74 -25.53 4.61
CA MET A 131 18.96 -26.56 3.90
C MET A 131 19.86 -27.66 3.32
N ASP A 132 21.00 -27.28 2.73
CA ASP A 132 22.03 -28.21 2.26
C ASP A 132 22.54 -29.10 3.41
N ARG A 133 22.73 -28.52 4.61
CA ARG A 133 23.08 -29.27 5.83
C ARG A 133 21.95 -30.12 6.40
N SER A 134 20.69 -29.74 6.18
CA SER A 134 19.52 -30.47 6.67
C SER A 134 19.06 -31.59 5.74
N GLY A 135 19.55 -31.66 4.50
CA GLY A 135 19.08 -32.60 3.47
C GLY A 135 17.61 -32.40 3.06
N LYS A 136 17.02 -31.24 3.34
CA LYS A 136 15.62 -30.91 3.02
C LYS A 136 15.58 -29.96 1.84
N SER A 137 14.97 -30.37 0.73
CA SER A 137 14.70 -29.51 -0.43
C SER A 137 13.48 -28.63 -0.21
N LEU A 138 13.47 -27.42 -0.77
CA LEU A 138 12.28 -26.57 -0.83
C LEU A 138 11.25 -27.19 -1.78
N GLU A 139 10.03 -27.43 -1.31
CA GLU A 139 8.86 -27.37 -2.20
C GLU A 139 8.59 -25.88 -2.53
N GLY A 140 9.27 -25.37 -3.56
CA GLY A 140 9.09 -24.04 -4.19
C GLY A 140 9.60 -22.81 -3.40
N PRO A 141 9.89 -21.65 -4.04
CA PRO A 141 9.82 -21.32 -5.47
C PRO A 141 11.23 -21.14 -6.09
N ALA A 142 11.63 -22.08 -6.94
CA ALA A 142 12.81 -21.92 -7.81
C ALA A 142 12.67 -20.72 -8.78
N GLU A 143 11.45 -20.19 -8.94
CA GLU A 143 11.12 -18.97 -9.69
C GLU A 143 11.72 -17.69 -9.07
N ALA A 144 11.74 -17.55 -7.74
CA ALA A 144 12.21 -16.33 -7.08
C ALA A 144 13.73 -16.11 -7.23
N PHE A 145 14.48 -17.20 -7.36
CA PHE A 145 15.91 -17.15 -7.63
C PHE A 145 16.22 -16.83 -9.11
N LYS A 146 15.34 -17.23 -10.04
CA LYS A 146 15.48 -16.94 -11.47
C LYS A 146 15.18 -15.48 -11.81
N GLU A 147 14.15 -14.88 -11.21
CA GLU A 147 13.82 -13.45 -11.41
C GLU A 147 14.96 -12.51 -11.02
N SER A 148 15.70 -12.84 -9.95
CA SER A 148 16.81 -12.01 -9.46
C SER A 148 18.04 -12.06 -10.38
N ALA A 149 18.20 -13.14 -11.15
CA ALA A 149 19.29 -13.28 -12.12
C ALA A 149 18.97 -12.58 -13.46
N ALA A 150 17.71 -12.55 -13.88
CA ALA A 150 17.29 -11.91 -15.13
C ALA A 150 17.43 -10.38 -15.11
N LEU A 151 17.27 -9.75 -13.94
CA LEU A 151 17.39 -8.30 -13.74
C LEU A 151 18.83 -7.77 -13.90
N LEU A 152 19.85 -8.64 -13.92
CA LEU A 152 21.26 -8.25 -14.02
C LEU A 152 21.81 -8.26 -15.46
N THR A 153 21.05 -8.74 -16.45
CA THR A 153 21.58 -9.01 -17.80
C THR A 153 20.90 -8.28 -18.96
N GLN A 154 19.88 -7.44 -18.77
CA GLN A 154 19.25 -6.76 -19.92
C GLN A 154 19.83 -5.38 -20.22
N LYS A 155 20.79 -5.42 -21.15
CA LYS A 155 21.29 -4.37 -22.02
C LYS A 155 20.14 -3.61 -22.72
N ARG A 156 20.20 -2.29 -22.66
CA ARG A 156 19.30 -1.32 -23.33
C ARG A 156 19.22 -1.55 -24.84
N GLU A 157 18.01 -1.40 -25.40
CA GLU A 157 17.77 -0.83 -26.73
C GLU A 157 16.29 -0.42 -26.90
N ALA A 158 16.08 0.77 -27.47
CA ALA A 158 14.85 1.29 -28.11
C ALA A 158 15.14 1.37 -29.64
N PRO A 159 14.25 1.76 -30.61
CA PRO A 159 12.99 2.52 -30.49
C PRO A 159 11.85 2.22 -31.54
N ALA A 160 10.76 3.04 -31.49
CA ALA A 160 9.79 3.45 -32.56
C ALA A 160 8.82 2.40 -33.16
N SER A 161 7.57 2.66 -33.63
CA SER A 161 6.88 3.86 -34.16
C SER A 161 5.32 3.67 -34.17
N ARG A 162 4.55 4.77 -34.22
CA ARG A 162 3.11 4.86 -34.62
C ARG A 162 2.97 5.00 -36.16
N PRO A 163 1.77 4.82 -36.75
CA PRO A 163 0.99 6.01 -37.16
C PRO A 163 -0.56 5.93 -37.06
N GLU A 164 -1.14 7.14 -37.03
CA GLU A 164 -2.50 7.67 -37.31
C GLU A 164 -3.19 7.13 -38.59
N THR A 165 -4.47 7.33 -38.99
CA THR A 165 -5.60 8.28 -38.75
C THR A 165 -6.87 7.71 -39.46
N SER A 166 -8.09 8.12 -39.06
CA SER A 166 -9.16 8.70 -39.94
C SER A 166 -10.60 8.63 -39.39
N LYS A 167 -11.28 9.77 -39.51
CA LYS A 167 -12.73 10.12 -39.44
C LYS A 167 -12.90 11.29 -40.46
N PRO A 168 -14.10 11.83 -40.86
CA PRO A 168 -15.44 11.74 -40.22
C PRO A 168 -16.71 11.72 -41.16
N GLU A 169 -17.87 11.40 -40.56
CA GLU A 169 -19.27 11.97 -40.71
C GLU A 169 -20.07 11.86 -42.05
N PRO A 170 -21.40 12.21 -42.15
CA PRO A 170 -22.40 12.82 -41.21
C PRO A 170 -23.83 12.16 -41.17
N VAL A 171 -24.64 12.28 -40.08
CA VAL A 171 -25.82 13.17 -39.76
C VAL A 171 -27.22 12.81 -40.35
N ALA A 172 -28.22 12.69 -39.46
CA ALA A 172 -29.64 13.12 -39.58
C ALA A 172 -30.32 13.00 -38.18
N ASP A 173 -30.71 14.09 -37.48
CA ASP A 173 -32.04 14.77 -37.47
C ASP A 173 -33.21 13.81 -37.10
N ASN A 174 -34.18 14.04 -36.20
CA ASN A 174 -34.72 15.09 -35.30
C ASN A 174 -35.99 14.43 -34.63
N PRO A 175 -37.00 15.05 -33.97
CA PRO A 175 -37.09 16.13 -32.96
C PRO A 175 -38.01 15.80 -31.71
N LEU A 176 -37.78 16.56 -30.62
CA LEU A 176 -38.73 17.29 -29.73
C LEU A 176 -39.90 16.62 -28.91
N LEU A 177 -39.79 16.82 -27.58
CA LEU A 177 -40.76 17.38 -26.60
C LEU A 177 -42.12 16.70 -26.32
N ASN A 178 -42.37 16.35 -25.05
CA ASN A 178 -43.45 17.01 -24.28
C ASN A 178 -43.34 16.86 -22.74
N ALA A 179 -43.87 17.88 -22.05
CA ALA A 179 -44.07 18.11 -20.62
C ALA A 179 -44.74 16.92 -19.88
N GLY A 180 -44.71 16.74 -18.56
CA GLY A 180 -44.45 17.60 -17.40
C GLY A 180 -45.43 17.19 -16.29
N SER A 181 -45.02 17.12 -15.02
CA SER A 181 -45.83 17.40 -13.81
C SER A 181 -45.09 17.01 -12.51
N ALA A 182 -45.28 17.85 -11.51
CA ALA A 182 -44.61 17.85 -10.21
C ALA A 182 -45.50 17.31 -9.07
N LYS A 183 -44.87 17.13 -7.90
CA LYS A 183 -45.38 16.85 -6.53
C LYS A 183 -45.43 15.36 -6.14
N ALA A 184 -45.06 14.90 -4.94
CA ALA A 184 -44.65 15.54 -3.69
C ALA A 184 -43.72 14.59 -2.88
N ALA A 185 -43.01 15.17 -1.91
CA ALA A 185 -41.98 14.58 -1.08
C ALA A 185 -42.47 13.88 0.19
N THR A 186 -41.68 12.92 0.67
CA THR A 186 -41.34 12.62 2.09
C THR A 186 -40.16 11.62 2.04
N GLY A 187 -38.99 11.74 2.67
CA GLY A 187 -38.42 12.61 3.68
C GLY A 187 -37.36 11.78 4.41
N LYS A 188 -36.06 12.11 4.27
CA LYS A 188 -34.93 11.74 5.15
C LYS A 188 -33.74 12.67 4.84
N PRO A 189 -32.90 13.02 5.82
CA PRO A 189 -32.15 14.27 5.84
C PRO A 189 -31.00 14.26 4.82
N GLN A 190 -31.05 15.18 3.86
CA GLN A 190 -29.92 15.48 3.00
C GLN A 190 -29.05 16.53 3.70
N THR A 191 -27.91 16.11 4.23
CA THR A 191 -26.77 17.01 4.42
C THR A 191 -26.34 17.46 3.03
N ARG A 192 -26.85 18.62 2.59
CA ARG A 192 -26.47 19.28 1.35
C ARG A 192 -25.09 19.90 1.54
N GLY A 193 -24.07 19.06 1.53
CA GLY A 193 -22.69 19.49 1.35
C GLY A 193 -22.53 20.13 -0.01
N VAL A 194 -21.67 21.15 -0.10
CA VAL A 194 -21.27 21.72 -1.39
C VAL A 194 -20.67 20.60 -2.25
N MET A 195 -21.33 20.30 -3.37
CA MET A 195 -20.94 19.22 -4.28
C MET A 195 -19.77 19.71 -5.12
N SER A 196 -18.56 19.52 -4.64
CA SER A 196 -17.36 19.77 -5.44
C SER A 196 -17.24 18.72 -6.54
N MET A 197 -17.18 19.17 -7.79
CA MET A 197 -17.00 18.31 -8.95
C MET A 197 -15.53 17.91 -9.10
N ALA A 198 -15.28 16.64 -9.41
CA ALA A 198 -13.96 16.15 -9.77
C ALA A 198 -14.04 15.32 -11.05
N SER A 199 -13.12 15.57 -11.97
CA SER A 199 -12.91 14.70 -13.12
C SER A 199 -11.69 13.84 -12.85
N VAL A 200 -11.87 12.53 -12.86
CA VAL A 200 -10.76 11.59 -12.75
C VAL A 200 -10.42 11.10 -14.13
N ARG A 201 -9.17 11.29 -14.55
CA ARG A 201 -8.65 10.78 -15.81
C ARG A 201 -7.79 9.54 -15.56
N PHE A 202 -8.01 8.50 -16.33
CA PHE A 202 -7.17 7.29 -16.38
C PHE A 202 -6.82 7.04 -17.84
N SER A 203 -5.89 6.10 -18.09
CA SER A 203 -5.26 5.77 -19.38
C SER A 203 -5.94 6.39 -20.62
N ASP A 204 -7.16 5.95 -20.95
CA ASP A 204 -7.91 6.43 -22.12
C ASP A 204 -9.33 6.96 -21.83
N SER A 205 -9.73 7.12 -20.56
CA SER A 205 -11.09 7.55 -20.20
C SER A 205 -11.13 8.58 -19.07
N THR A 206 -12.19 9.39 -19.07
CA THR A 206 -12.45 10.41 -18.03
C THR A 206 -13.74 10.10 -17.32
N LEU A 207 -13.66 9.87 -16.01
CA LEU A 207 -14.81 9.66 -15.15
C LEU A 207 -15.26 10.99 -14.54
N LYS A 208 -16.47 11.40 -14.89
CA LYS A 208 -17.14 12.53 -14.23
C LYS A 208 -17.70 12.06 -12.90
N SER A 209 -17.26 12.71 -11.84
CA SER A 209 -17.53 12.26 -10.48
C SER A 209 -17.75 13.44 -9.53
N VAL A 210 -18.36 13.13 -8.39
CA VAL A 210 -18.53 14.09 -7.29
C VAL A 210 -17.64 13.67 -6.14
N VAL A 211 -16.93 14.63 -5.55
CA VAL A 211 -16.12 14.37 -4.36
C VAL A 211 -17.05 14.11 -3.18
N LYS A 212 -17.03 12.87 -2.67
CA LYS A 212 -17.76 12.48 -1.45
C LYS A 212 -16.98 12.84 -0.20
N ASP A 213 -15.68 12.57 -0.23
CA ASP A 213 -14.77 12.84 0.87
C ASP A 213 -13.35 13.02 0.32
N ILE A 214 -12.54 13.82 1.01
CA ILE A 214 -11.16 14.09 0.63
C ILE A 214 -10.28 14.32 1.86
N ASN A 215 -9.09 13.76 1.83
CA ASN A 215 -8.03 14.02 2.79
C ASN A 215 -6.69 14.27 2.06
N LEU A 216 -5.59 14.38 2.80
CA LEU A 216 -4.27 14.66 2.21
C LEU A 216 -3.66 13.45 1.46
N THR A 217 -4.18 12.25 1.68
CA THR A 217 -3.62 11.00 1.16
C THR A 217 -4.49 10.33 0.10
N GLU A 218 -5.80 10.60 0.10
CA GLU A 218 -6.76 10.01 -0.82
C GLU A 218 -7.99 10.91 -1.00
N VAL A 219 -8.68 10.67 -2.12
CA VAL A 219 -9.99 11.23 -2.42
C VAL A 219 -10.96 10.10 -2.73
N ARG A 220 -12.17 10.22 -2.19
CA ARG A 220 -13.27 9.32 -2.50
C ARG A 220 -14.25 10.07 -3.39
N VAL A 221 -14.42 9.56 -4.60
CA VAL A 221 -15.37 10.10 -5.57
C VAL A 221 -16.53 9.14 -5.80
N ILE A 222 -17.70 9.68 -6.13
CA ILE A 222 -18.85 8.90 -6.58
C ILE A 222 -19.06 9.16 -8.06
N ALA A 223 -19.20 8.11 -8.84
CA ALA A 223 -19.55 8.19 -10.26
C ALA A 223 -20.70 7.24 -10.61
N LYS A 224 -21.36 7.54 -11.73
CA LYS A 224 -22.43 6.68 -12.26
C LYS A 224 -21.86 5.43 -12.93
N ARG A 225 -22.56 4.30 -12.77
CA ARG A 225 -22.20 2.96 -13.27
C ARG A 225 -22.19 2.84 -14.80
N ASP A 226 -22.82 3.77 -15.50
CA ASP A 226 -22.89 3.83 -16.97
C ASP A 226 -21.59 4.33 -17.63
N GLN A 227 -20.59 4.73 -16.84
CA GLN A 227 -19.27 5.13 -17.30
C GLN A 227 -18.26 3.97 -17.23
N GLU A 228 -17.16 4.11 -17.95
CA GLU A 228 -16.03 3.17 -17.83
C GLU A 228 -15.30 3.36 -16.51
N PHE A 229 -15.08 2.26 -15.79
CA PHE A 229 -14.34 2.25 -14.54
C PHE A 229 -12.95 1.64 -14.74
N PRO A 230 -11.92 2.24 -14.12
CA PRO A 230 -10.59 1.69 -14.12
C PRO A 230 -10.50 0.43 -13.24
N GLY A 231 -9.44 -0.35 -13.41
CA GLY A 231 -9.07 -1.43 -12.50
C GLY A 231 -8.50 -0.90 -11.18
N ILE A 232 -8.45 -1.77 -10.16
CA ILE A 232 -7.72 -1.47 -8.93
C ILE A 232 -6.22 -1.46 -9.26
N LEU A 233 -5.50 -0.48 -8.70
CA LEU A 233 -4.09 -0.14 -8.94
C LEU A 233 -3.81 0.59 -10.27
N ASP A 234 -4.83 0.89 -11.08
CA ASP A 234 -4.64 1.71 -12.27
C ASP A 234 -4.26 3.13 -11.90
N GLN A 235 -3.36 3.72 -12.69
CA GLN A 235 -2.95 5.11 -12.52
C GLN A 235 -4.10 6.05 -12.84
N ALA A 236 -4.26 7.07 -12.00
CA ALA A 236 -5.32 8.06 -12.10
C ALA A 236 -4.75 9.46 -11.89
N VAL A 237 -5.23 10.41 -12.68
CA VAL A 237 -5.00 11.84 -12.52
C VAL A 237 -6.31 12.46 -12.10
N VAL A 238 -6.38 12.97 -10.88
CA VAL A 238 -7.56 13.64 -10.35
C VAL A 238 -7.44 15.13 -10.63
N ASP A 239 -8.34 15.67 -11.44
CA ASP A 239 -8.52 17.12 -11.54
C ASP A 239 -9.69 17.54 -10.66
N ILE A 240 -9.40 18.35 -9.65
CA ILE A 240 -10.36 18.87 -8.67
C ILE A 240 -10.58 20.36 -8.98
N ASP A 241 -11.84 20.75 -9.13
CA ASP A 241 -12.21 22.16 -9.22
C ASP A 241 -12.18 22.79 -7.82
N MET A 242 -11.24 23.73 -7.60
CA MET A 242 -11.05 24.42 -6.33
C MET A 242 -11.86 25.71 -6.19
N GLY A 243 -12.67 26.06 -7.21
CA GLY A 243 -13.31 27.38 -7.33
C GLY A 243 -12.37 28.43 -7.94
N ASP A 244 -12.93 29.58 -8.32
CA ASP A 244 -12.20 30.71 -8.92
C ASP A 244 -11.43 30.38 -10.22
N GLY A 245 -11.83 29.32 -10.93
CA GLY A 245 -11.18 28.86 -12.17
C GLY A 245 -9.85 28.13 -11.97
N GLN A 246 -9.47 27.82 -10.73
CA GLN A 246 -8.25 27.06 -10.43
C GLN A 246 -8.55 25.56 -10.36
N MET A 247 -7.84 24.78 -11.17
CA MET A 247 -7.90 23.32 -11.14
C MET A 247 -6.64 22.75 -10.50
N ALA A 248 -6.82 21.87 -9.51
CA ALA A 248 -5.71 21.11 -8.95
C ALA A 248 -5.64 19.73 -9.57
N ARG A 249 -4.44 19.41 -10.08
CA ARG A 249 -4.16 18.14 -10.74
C ARG A 249 -3.26 17.28 -9.88
N LEU A 250 -3.81 16.20 -9.34
CA LEU A 250 -3.14 15.29 -8.43
C LEU A 250 -2.96 13.92 -9.08
N ASN A 251 -1.73 13.41 -9.06
CA ASN A 251 -1.46 12.05 -9.51
C ASN A 251 -1.73 11.04 -8.39
N GLY A 252 -2.31 9.91 -8.75
CA GLY A 252 -2.66 8.84 -7.83
C GLY A 252 -2.90 7.51 -8.52
N TYR A 253 -3.47 6.57 -7.77
CA TYR A 253 -3.93 5.30 -8.31
C TYR A 253 -5.24 4.88 -7.64
N VAL A 254 -5.99 4.03 -8.33
CA VAL A 254 -7.26 3.49 -7.82
C VAL A 254 -6.97 2.50 -6.70
N HIS A 255 -7.30 2.87 -5.47
CA HIS A 255 -7.10 2.01 -4.31
C HIS A 255 -8.28 1.07 -4.07
N GLN A 256 -9.50 1.54 -4.33
CA GLN A 256 -10.73 0.79 -4.05
C GLN A 256 -11.87 1.18 -5.00
N LEU A 257 -12.67 0.18 -5.40
CA LEU A 257 -13.97 0.34 -6.06
C LEU A 257 -15.05 -0.33 -5.22
N GLN A 258 -16.17 0.35 -4.99
CA GLN A 258 -17.24 -0.14 -4.14
C GLN A 258 -18.61 0.37 -4.59
N ALA A 259 -19.63 -0.48 -4.56
CA ALA A 259 -21.02 -0.05 -4.65
C ALA A 259 -21.38 0.95 -3.54
N VAL A 260 -22.05 2.06 -3.87
CA VAL A 260 -22.49 3.04 -2.85
C VAL A 260 -23.55 2.45 -1.93
N ASP A 261 -24.51 1.73 -2.52
CA ASP A 261 -25.60 1.06 -1.80
C ASP A 261 -25.41 -0.45 -1.78
N LYS A 262 -26.01 -1.10 -0.78
CA LYS A 262 -26.03 -2.57 -0.63
C LYS A 262 -27.07 -3.25 -1.53
N ARG A 263 -27.50 -2.59 -2.59
CA ARG A 263 -28.52 -3.08 -3.53
C ARG A 263 -27.87 -3.36 -4.89
N GLN A 264 -28.36 -4.38 -5.58
CA GLN A 264 -27.83 -4.78 -6.89
C GLN A 264 -28.15 -3.77 -8.00
N ASP A 265 -29.18 -2.93 -7.80
CA ASP A 265 -29.65 -1.89 -8.72
C ASP A 265 -29.02 -0.51 -8.44
N THR A 266 -27.87 -0.43 -7.76
CA THR A 266 -27.20 0.86 -7.55
C THR A 266 -26.66 1.42 -8.87
N ASP A 267 -27.02 2.67 -9.15
CA ASP A 267 -26.47 3.42 -10.28
C ASP A 267 -25.15 4.09 -9.94
N PHE A 268 -24.70 4.03 -8.69
CA PHE A 268 -23.53 4.75 -8.21
C PHE A 268 -22.45 3.81 -7.66
N VAL A 269 -21.22 4.11 -8.05
CA VAL A 269 -20.00 3.44 -7.60
C VAL A 269 -19.09 4.48 -6.94
N SER A 270 -18.61 4.14 -5.76
CA SER A 270 -17.58 4.88 -5.04
C SER A 270 -16.21 4.39 -5.50
N VAL A 271 -15.35 5.32 -5.91
CA VAL A 271 -13.95 5.07 -6.27
C VAL A 271 -13.07 5.82 -5.28
N THR A 272 -12.15 5.11 -4.63
CA THR A 272 -11.14 5.71 -3.75
C THR A 272 -9.82 5.77 -4.49
N ILE A 273 -9.24 6.95 -4.60
CA ILE A 273 -7.99 7.20 -5.29
C ILE A 273 -6.97 7.68 -4.27
N ARG A 274 -5.86 6.96 -4.17
CA ARG A 274 -4.76 7.34 -3.28
C ARG A 274 -3.75 8.18 -4.04
N PHE A 275 -3.37 9.32 -3.47
CA PHE A 275 -2.41 10.23 -4.07
C PHE A 275 -0.99 9.65 -3.97
N VAL A 276 -0.21 9.89 -5.02
CA VAL A 276 1.22 9.54 -5.12
C VAL A 276 2.05 10.78 -5.44
N ASP A 277 1.41 11.94 -5.58
CA ASP A 277 2.08 13.21 -5.91
C ASP A 277 3.02 13.66 -4.77
N GLU A 278 4.24 14.04 -5.12
CA GLU A 278 5.29 14.52 -4.19
C GLU A 278 5.53 16.04 -4.33
N ASP A 279 4.78 16.72 -5.20
CA ASP A 279 4.93 18.16 -5.44
C ASP A 279 4.43 18.99 -4.23
N PRO A 280 5.32 19.73 -3.53
CA PRO A 280 4.97 20.52 -2.35
C PRO A 280 3.87 21.56 -2.63
N LYS A 281 3.85 22.15 -3.82
CA LYS A 281 2.86 23.17 -4.19
C LYS A 281 1.46 22.57 -4.31
N LYS A 282 1.36 21.39 -4.92
CA LYS A 282 0.08 20.67 -5.04
C LYS A 282 -0.44 20.15 -3.70
N LEU A 283 0.47 19.77 -2.80
CA LEU A 283 0.11 19.37 -1.44
C LEU A 283 -0.43 20.55 -0.62
N GLU A 284 0.13 21.75 -0.81
CA GLU A 284 -0.39 22.98 -0.19
C GLU A 284 -1.78 23.34 -0.73
N ASP A 285 -1.98 23.27 -2.05
CA ASP A 285 -3.27 23.50 -2.69
C ASP A 285 -4.32 22.48 -2.21
N LEU A 286 -3.95 21.20 -2.12
CA LEU A 286 -4.80 20.14 -1.56
C LEU A 286 -5.17 20.41 -0.11
N SER A 287 -4.22 20.81 0.73
CA SER A 287 -4.46 21.17 2.14
C SER A 287 -5.48 22.31 2.27
N ARG A 288 -5.31 23.36 1.46
CA ARG A 288 -6.23 24.50 1.42
C ARG A 288 -7.63 24.09 0.96
N PHE A 289 -7.73 23.18 -0.02
CA PHE A 289 -8.99 22.65 -0.49
C PHE A 289 -9.68 21.75 0.56
N VAL A 290 -8.95 20.84 1.21
CA VAL A 290 -9.49 19.99 2.29
C VAL A 290 -10.06 20.85 3.43
N ALA A 291 -9.36 21.94 3.79
CA ALA A 291 -9.84 22.88 4.80
C ALA A 291 -11.16 23.56 4.38
N ARG A 292 -11.27 24.03 3.13
CA ARG A 292 -12.49 24.62 2.58
C ARG A 292 -13.64 23.61 2.48
N PHE A 293 -13.36 22.41 1.96
CA PHE A 293 -14.34 21.34 1.81
C PHE A 293 -14.95 20.94 3.17
N ARG A 294 -14.11 20.79 4.21
CA ARG A 294 -14.57 20.49 5.58
C ARG A 294 -15.33 21.65 6.22
N ALA A 295 -14.94 22.90 5.95
CA ALA A 295 -15.65 24.07 6.43
C ALA A 295 -17.04 24.23 5.80
N SER A 296 -17.19 23.79 4.55
CA SER A 296 -18.45 23.84 3.80
C SER A 296 -19.40 22.66 4.05
N ASN A 297 -18.93 21.61 4.72
CA ASN A 297 -19.68 20.38 4.99
C ASN A 297 -20.02 20.21 6.49
N ARG A 298 -19.74 21.25 7.30
CA ARG A 298 -20.22 21.42 8.68
C ARG A 298 -21.47 22.30 8.68
#